data_AF-A0A7Y3ARM7-F1
#
_entry.id   AF-A0A7Y3ARM7-F1
#
_cell.length_a   1.000
_cell.length_b   1.000
_cell.length_c   1.000
_cell.angle_alpha   90.00
_cell.angle_beta   90.00
_cell.angle_gamma   90.00
#
_symmetry.space_group_name_H-M   'P 1'
#
loop_
_entity.id
_entity.type
_entity.pdbx_description
1 polymer ?
#
loop_
_entity_poly.entity_id
_entity_poly.type
_entity_poly.pdbx_seq_one_letter_code
_entity_poly.pdbx_strand_id
1 'polypeptide(L)'
;ITREREQDIQPLRIAIQRNLDNNQELMEQLRDTAVLMLASEKLERARDSHREQQASELVESYSKRAVVGALAAVAPGSDIIIQGLLATRLIQALCKIYDVSVKDVEIESFLRLAGGKVRKMTAITLAITGNALKAFPGIGTLTGGLVHAVAYGMIFESLGRAAAQTLASRGELRPYPAAKAFEEILNDNLEAGAVRFAKLALAEKVKKDQP
;
A
#
# COMPACT_ATOMS: atom_id res chain seq x y z
N ILE A 1 48.07 26.84 38.41
CA ILE A 1 47.79 25.94 37.27
C ILE A 1 47.18 24.67 37.86
N THR A 2 45.86 24.56 37.86
CA THR A 2 45.15 23.38 38.38
C THR A 2 45.24 22.31 37.30
N ARG A 3 46.06 21.28 37.51
CA ARG A 3 46.24 20.19 36.55
C ARG A 3 45.01 19.29 36.65
N GLU A 4 44.20 19.23 35.59
CA GLU A 4 43.05 18.35 35.51
C GLU A 4 43.55 16.91 35.65
N ARG A 5 43.12 16.22 36.71
CA ARG A 5 43.57 14.86 37.05
C ARG A 5 42.82 13.91 36.12
N GLU A 6 43.54 13.11 35.34
CA GLU A 6 42.91 12.05 34.53
C GLU A 6 42.03 11.19 35.44
N GLN A 7 40.78 11.00 35.03
CA GLN A 7 39.78 10.28 35.82
C GLN A 7 40.19 8.81 35.92
N ASP A 8 40.52 8.33 37.12
CA ASP A 8 40.82 6.92 37.34
C ASP A 8 39.53 6.09 37.39
N ILE A 9 39.23 5.43 36.27
CA ILE A 9 38.06 4.56 36.10
C ILE A 9 38.30 3.12 36.58
N GLN A 10 39.52 2.76 36.99
CA GLN A 10 39.84 1.41 37.44
C GLN A 10 39.01 0.96 38.65
N PRO A 11 38.83 1.80 39.69
CA PRO A 11 38.02 1.43 40.85
C PRO A 11 36.56 1.16 40.45
N LEU A 12 36.01 1.96 39.53
CA LEU A 12 34.64 1.80 39.03
C LEU A 12 34.50 0.49 38.23
N ARG A 13 35.43 0.21 37.33
CA ARG A 13 35.44 -1.03 36.54
C ARG A 13 35.49 -2.27 37.43
N ILE A 14 36.34 -2.26 38.47
CA ILE A 14 36.44 -3.36 39.44
C ILE A 14 35.14 -3.51 40.24
N ALA A 15 34.54 -2.39 40.67
CA ALA A 15 33.28 -2.41 41.39
C ALA A 15 32.12 -2.97 40.53
N ILE A 16 32.04 -2.56 39.26
CA ILE A 16 31.06 -3.09 38.29
C ILE A 16 31.31 -4.58 38.04
N GLN A 17 32.55 -5.00 37.79
CA GLN A 17 32.88 -6.40 37.53
C GLN A 17 32.50 -7.28 38.72
N ARG A 18 32.84 -6.89 39.95
CA ARG A 18 32.41 -7.62 41.15
C ARG A 18 30.89 -7.72 41.26
N ASN A 19 30.16 -6.67 40.88
CA ASN A 19 28.71 -6.69 40.90
C ASN A 19 28.11 -7.62 39.84
N LEU A 20 28.72 -7.67 38.65
CA LEU A 20 28.37 -8.60 37.57
C LEU A 20 28.65 -10.05 37.96
N ASP A 21 29.82 -10.32 38.54
CA ASP A 21 30.24 -11.67 38.97
C ASP A 21 29.31 -12.19 40.07
N ASN A 22 28.92 -11.34 41.03
CA ASN A 22 28.00 -11.71 42.11
C ASN A 22 26.56 -11.96 41.63
N ASN A 23 26.17 -11.45 40.45
CA ASN A 23 24.83 -11.56 39.90
C ASN A 23 24.82 -12.27 38.53
N GLN A 24 25.80 -13.15 38.29
CA GLN A 24 26.03 -13.74 36.97
C GLN A 24 24.78 -14.40 36.37
N GLU A 25 24.07 -15.22 37.15
CA GLU A 25 22.87 -15.92 36.70
C GLU A 25 21.75 -14.96 36.27
N LEU A 26 21.55 -13.87 37.03
CA LEU A 26 20.59 -12.82 36.69
C LEU A 26 21.02 -12.05 35.43
N MET A 27 22.31 -11.77 35.26
CA MET A 27 22.83 -11.11 34.05
C MET A 27 22.70 -11.99 32.80
N GLU A 28 22.86 -13.32 32.94
CA GLU A 28 22.61 -14.29 31.86
C GLU A 28 21.11 -14.31 31.49
N GLN A 29 20.21 -14.38 32.46
CA GLN A 29 18.76 -14.31 32.21
C GLN A 29 18.32 -13.00 31.54
N LEU A 30 18.86 -11.86 31.98
CA LEU A 30 18.59 -10.56 31.36
C LEU A 30 19.14 -10.50 29.94
N ARG A 31 20.33 -11.08 29.68
CA ARG A 31 20.91 -11.17 28.35
C ARG A 31 20.05 -12.02 27.42
N ASP A 32 19.64 -13.21 27.86
CA ASP A 32 18.80 -14.10 27.06
C ASP A 32 17.46 -13.44 26.71
N THR A 33 16.84 -12.78 27.69
CA THR A 33 15.63 -11.98 27.48
C THR A 33 15.86 -10.86 26.46
N ALA A 34 16.96 -10.10 26.59
CA ALA A 34 17.29 -9.02 25.66
C ALA A 34 17.56 -9.53 24.24
N VAL A 35 18.22 -10.69 24.09
CA VAL A 35 18.46 -11.34 22.80
C VAL A 35 17.16 -11.80 22.17
N LEU A 36 16.25 -12.42 22.93
CA LEU A 36 14.92 -12.83 22.46
C LEU A 36 14.06 -11.63 22.05
N MET A 37 14.10 -10.54 22.82
CA MET A 37 13.40 -9.29 22.48
C MET A 37 13.95 -8.70 21.17
N LEU A 38 15.28 -8.61 21.03
CA LEU A 38 15.91 -8.10 19.80
C LEU A 38 15.60 -8.99 18.59
N ALA A 39 15.62 -10.31 18.77
CA ALA A 39 15.28 -11.27 17.72
C ALA A 39 13.81 -11.11 17.29
N SER A 40 12.90 -10.98 18.25
CA SER A 40 11.47 -10.76 18.00
C SER A 40 11.24 -9.45 17.26
N GLU A 41 11.88 -8.36 17.68
CA GLU A 41 11.77 -7.04 17.06
C GLU A 41 12.32 -7.05 15.63
N LYS A 42 13.46 -7.71 15.38
CA LYS A 42 14.00 -7.87 14.03
C LYS A 42 13.08 -8.72 13.14
N LEU A 43 12.51 -9.79 13.69
CA LEU A 43 11.58 -10.65 12.97
C LEU A 43 10.30 -9.90 12.59
N GLU A 44 9.74 -9.11 13.51
CA GLU A 44 8.56 -8.28 13.28
C GLU A 44 8.81 -7.25 12.19
N ARG A 45 9.91 -6.50 12.27
CA ARG A 45 10.30 -5.55 11.20
C ARG A 45 10.48 -6.22 9.84
N ALA A 46 11.15 -7.37 9.80
CA ALA A 46 11.37 -8.10 8.56
C ALA A 46 10.03 -8.60 7.97
N ARG A 47 9.13 -9.09 8.83
CA ARG A 47 7.78 -9.51 8.43
C ARG A 47 6.98 -8.34 7.88
N ASP A 48 6.98 -7.21 8.54
CA ASP A 48 6.19 -6.04 8.14
C ASP A 48 6.68 -5.48 6.81
N SER A 49 7.99 -5.34 6.64
CA SER A 49 8.59 -4.93 5.37
C SER A 49 8.26 -5.92 4.24
N HIS A 50 8.31 -7.22 4.51
CA HIS A 50 7.96 -8.24 3.53
C HIS A 50 6.47 -8.22 3.14
N ARG A 51 5.58 -7.96 4.11
CA ARG A 51 4.13 -7.82 3.86
C ARG A 51 3.83 -6.56 3.05
N GLU A 52 4.47 -5.44 3.38
CA GLU A 52 4.31 -4.18 2.66
C GLU A 52 4.76 -4.32 1.20
N GLN A 53 5.91 -4.97 0.95
CA GLN A 53 6.39 -5.23 -0.40
C GLN A 53 5.38 -6.09 -1.20
N GLN A 54 4.94 -7.22 -0.63
CA GLN A 54 3.97 -8.09 -1.30
C GLN A 54 2.64 -7.38 -1.57
N ALA A 55 2.16 -6.58 -0.62
CA ALA A 55 0.94 -5.81 -0.78
C ALA A 55 1.11 -4.78 -1.92
N SER A 56 2.24 -4.08 -1.98
CA SER A 56 2.52 -3.13 -3.07
C SER A 56 2.56 -3.79 -4.44
N GLU A 57 3.26 -4.92 -4.58
CA GLU A 57 3.33 -5.69 -5.84
C GLU A 57 1.95 -6.21 -6.26
N LEU A 58 1.16 -6.71 -5.30
CA LEU A 58 -0.20 -7.16 -5.53
C LEU A 58 -1.09 -6.02 -6.03
N VAL A 59 -1.06 -4.87 -5.36
CA VAL A 59 -1.85 -3.69 -5.73
C VAL A 59 -1.45 -3.19 -7.13
N GLU A 60 -0.16 -3.14 -7.44
CA GLU A 60 0.33 -2.77 -8.77
C GLU A 60 -0.22 -3.72 -9.86
N SER A 61 -0.14 -5.03 -9.62
CA SER A 61 -0.65 -6.05 -10.55
C SER A 61 -2.15 -5.90 -10.81
N TYR A 62 -2.95 -5.70 -9.75
CA TYR A 62 -4.41 -5.52 -9.88
C TYR A 62 -4.77 -4.19 -10.53
N SER A 63 -4.02 -3.12 -10.26
CA SER A 63 -4.22 -1.82 -10.91
C SER A 63 -3.93 -1.91 -12.40
N LYS A 64 -2.88 -2.62 -12.81
CA LYS A 64 -2.61 -2.92 -14.22
C LYS A 64 -3.73 -3.75 -14.86
N ARG A 65 -4.23 -4.78 -14.17
CA ARG A 65 -5.38 -5.57 -14.66
C ARG A 65 -6.63 -4.71 -14.83
N ALA A 66 -6.84 -3.73 -13.96
CA ALA A 66 -7.96 -2.78 -14.09
C ALA A 66 -7.81 -1.92 -15.34
N VAL A 67 -6.61 -1.39 -15.61
CA VAL A 67 -6.31 -0.63 -16.85
C VAL A 67 -6.55 -1.50 -18.09
N VAL A 68 -6.00 -2.71 -18.12
CA VAL A 68 -6.16 -3.64 -19.25
C VAL A 68 -7.63 -4.04 -19.42
N GLY A 69 -8.32 -4.36 -18.33
CA GLY A 69 -9.75 -4.69 -18.33
C GLY A 69 -10.59 -3.55 -18.90
N ALA A 70 -10.31 -2.31 -18.49
CA ALA A 70 -10.99 -1.13 -19.01
C ALA A 70 -10.68 -0.84 -20.49
N LEU A 71 -9.46 -1.11 -20.97
CA LEU A 71 -9.10 -0.98 -22.39
C LEU A 71 -9.68 -2.11 -23.27
N ALA A 72 -9.88 -3.31 -22.69
CA ALA A 72 -10.52 -4.44 -23.37
C ALA A 72 -12.05 -4.25 -23.46
N ALA A 73 -12.63 -3.55 -22.50
CA ALA A 73 -14.05 -3.32 -22.27
C ALA A 73 -14.76 -2.35 -23.25
N VAL A 74 -14.49 -2.44 -24.55
CA VAL A 74 -15.25 -1.73 -25.61
C VAL A 74 -16.62 -2.41 -25.88
N ALA A 75 -17.06 -3.36 -25.04
CA ALA A 75 -18.36 -4.02 -25.13
C ALA A 75 -19.28 -3.67 -23.93
N PRO A 76 -20.60 -3.43 -24.16
CA PRO A 76 -21.58 -3.23 -23.08
C PRO A 76 -21.61 -4.45 -22.15
N GLY A 77 -21.57 -4.24 -20.83
CA GLY A 77 -21.54 -5.32 -19.81
C GLY A 77 -20.19 -5.49 -19.09
N SER A 78 -19.18 -4.71 -19.46
CA SER A 78 -17.87 -4.61 -18.78
C SER A 78 -17.91 -4.03 -17.37
N ASP A 79 -19.06 -3.51 -16.95
CA ASP A 79 -19.35 -3.14 -15.57
C ASP A 79 -19.09 -4.30 -14.59
N ILE A 80 -19.02 -5.57 -15.00
CA ILE A 80 -18.75 -6.73 -14.11
C ILE A 80 -17.38 -6.67 -13.39
N ILE A 81 -16.32 -6.18 -14.06
CA ILE A 81 -14.98 -6.04 -13.42
C ILE A 81 -15.01 -4.95 -12.33
N ILE A 82 -15.91 -3.97 -12.51
CA ILE A 82 -16.06 -2.77 -11.69
C ILE A 82 -17.19 -2.94 -10.65
N GLN A 83 -18.16 -3.83 -10.90
CA GLN A 83 -19.26 -4.22 -10.02
C GLN A 83 -18.79 -5.02 -8.81
N GLY A 84 -17.50 -5.38 -8.76
CA GLY A 84 -16.85 -5.72 -7.50
C GLY A 84 -15.97 -6.96 -7.55
N LEU A 85 -15.99 -7.79 -8.59
CA LEU A 85 -15.24 -9.06 -8.55
C LEU A 85 -13.72 -8.84 -8.42
N LEU A 86 -13.12 -8.02 -9.30
CA LEU A 86 -11.67 -7.78 -9.27
C LEU A 86 -11.25 -7.05 -7.98
N ALA A 87 -12.08 -6.11 -7.53
CA ALA A 87 -11.87 -5.38 -6.27
C ALA A 87 -11.96 -6.31 -5.05
N THR A 88 -13.01 -7.15 -4.95
CA THR A 88 -13.16 -8.16 -3.90
C THR A 88 -11.97 -9.10 -3.88
N ARG A 89 -11.51 -9.58 -5.03
CA ARG A 89 -10.33 -10.46 -5.11
C ARG A 89 -9.04 -9.77 -4.66
N LEU A 90 -8.87 -8.49 -4.97
CA LEU A 90 -7.77 -7.68 -4.44
C LEU A 90 -7.82 -7.62 -2.91
N ILE A 91 -8.98 -7.29 -2.34
CA ILE A 91 -9.14 -7.18 -0.89
C ILE A 91 -8.93 -8.53 -0.20
N GLN A 92 -9.51 -9.61 -0.73
CA GLN A 92 -9.30 -10.97 -0.22
C GLN A 92 -7.82 -11.37 -0.26
N ALA A 93 -7.11 -11.03 -1.33
CA ALA A 93 -5.69 -11.33 -1.44
C ALA A 93 -4.84 -10.49 -0.47
N LEU A 94 -5.18 -9.22 -0.25
CA LEU A 94 -4.55 -8.38 0.78
C LEU A 94 -4.79 -8.94 2.19
N CYS A 95 -6.02 -9.33 2.51
CA CYS A 95 -6.33 -9.97 3.80
C CYS A 95 -5.50 -11.23 4.04
N LYS A 96 -5.21 -12.02 2.99
CA LYS A 96 -4.30 -13.17 3.09
C LYS A 96 -2.85 -12.77 3.38
N ILE A 97 -2.33 -11.70 2.77
CA ILE A 97 -0.96 -11.20 3.03
C ILE A 97 -0.80 -10.78 4.50
N TYR A 98 -1.80 -10.09 5.03
CA TYR A 98 -1.80 -9.58 6.41
C TYR A 98 -2.30 -10.59 7.45
N ASP A 99 -2.68 -11.80 7.04
CA ASP A 99 -3.24 -12.85 7.90
C ASP A 99 -4.49 -12.40 8.69
N VAL A 100 -5.38 -11.68 8.00
CA VAL A 100 -6.63 -11.14 8.57
C VAL A 100 -7.82 -11.94 8.07
N SER A 101 -8.57 -12.53 9.00
CA SER A 101 -9.87 -13.14 8.69
C SER A 101 -10.93 -12.06 8.52
N VAL A 102 -11.43 -11.88 7.30
CA VAL A 102 -12.44 -10.88 6.96
C VAL A 102 -13.73 -11.55 6.49
N LYS A 103 -14.88 -10.97 6.84
CA LYS A 103 -16.18 -11.43 6.32
C LYS A 103 -16.45 -10.77 4.97
N ASP A 104 -17.06 -11.50 4.03
CA ASP A 104 -17.42 -10.93 2.72
C ASP A 104 -18.29 -9.67 2.85
N VAL A 105 -19.18 -9.61 3.86
CA VAL A 105 -20.00 -8.42 4.16
C VAL A 105 -19.16 -7.17 4.49
N GLU A 106 -18.00 -7.33 5.11
CA GLU A 106 -17.10 -6.22 5.43
C GLU A 106 -16.40 -5.71 4.17
N ILE A 107 -15.97 -6.63 3.29
CA ILE A 107 -15.42 -6.30 1.98
C ILE A 107 -16.47 -5.55 1.16
N GLU A 108 -17.68 -6.09 1.02
CA GLU A 108 -18.79 -5.47 0.29
C GLU A 108 -19.14 -4.09 0.86
N SER A 109 -19.15 -3.95 2.20
CA SER A 109 -19.39 -2.67 2.86
C SER A 109 -18.30 -1.64 2.53
N PHE A 110 -17.03 -2.06 2.54
CA PHE A 110 -15.92 -1.20 2.14
C PHE A 110 -16.05 -0.78 0.67
N LEU A 111 -16.26 -1.73 -0.24
CA LEU A 111 -16.39 -1.45 -1.67
C LEU A 111 -17.59 -0.54 -1.96
N ARG A 112 -18.72 -0.73 -1.27
CA ARG A 112 -19.89 0.16 -1.40
C ARG A 112 -19.58 1.58 -0.95
N LEU A 113 -18.90 1.74 0.19
CA LEU A 113 -18.48 3.05 0.69
C LEU A 113 -17.50 3.73 -0.28
N ALA A 114 -16.46 3.00 -0.72
CA ALA A 114 -15.49 3.48 -1.70
C ALA A 114 -16.16 3.86 -3.03
N GLY A 115 -17.09 3.06 -3.54
CA GLY A 115 -17.86 3.37 -4.75
C GLY A 115 -18.69 4.64 -4.60
N GLY A 116 -19.28 4.89 -3.42
CA GLY A 116 -19.95 6.14 -3.09
C GLY A 116 -19.01 7.35 -3.12
N LYS A 117 -17.74 7.19 -2.71
CA LYS A 117 -16.71 8.23 -2.80
C LYS A 117 -16.26 8.48 -4.25
N VAL A 118 -15.99 7.41 -5.01
CA VAL A 118 -15.65 7.48 -6.44
C VAL A 118 -16.69 8.29 -7.21
N ARG A 119 -17.99 8.01 -7.01
CA ARG A 119 -19.06 8.73 -7.70
C ARG A 119 -19.02 10.25 -7.47
N LYS A 120 -18.59 10.69 -6.29
CA LYS A 120 -18.42 12.12 -5.97
C LYS A 120 -17.17 12.72 -6.62
N MET A 121 -16.13 11.91 -6.81
CA MET A 121 -14.81 12.33 -7.31
C MET A 121 -14.60 12.10 -8.81
N THR A 122 -15.57 11.49 -9.48
CA THR A 122 -15.44 11.05 -10.89
C THR A 122 -15.13 12.24 -11.81
N ALA A 123 -15.80 13.38 -11.62
CA ALA A 123 -15.57 14.57 -12.42
C ALA A 123 -14.14 15.11 -12.28
N ILE A 124 -13.61 15.17 -11.05
CA ILE A 124 -12.26 15.64 -10.77
C ILE A 124 -11.22 14.67 -11.35
N THR A 125 -11.43 13.37 -11.13
CA THR A 125 -10.54 12.32 -11.64
C THR A 125 -10.48 12.33 -13.16
N LEU A 126 -11.62 12.47 -13.83
CA LEU A 126 -11.71 12.59 -15.28
C LEU A 126 -11.04 13.87 -15.80
N ALA A 127 -11.24 15.01 -15.15
CA ALA A 127 -10.64 16.29 -15.57
C ALA A 127 -9.11 16.24 -15.48
N ILE A 128 -8.57 15.74 -14.37
CA ILE A 128 -7.11 15.61 -14.18
C ILE A 128 -6.53 14.59 -15.15
N THR A 129 -7.21 13.45 -15.31
CA THR A 129 -6.82 12.44 -16.30
C THR A 129 -6.81 13.02 -17.71
N GLY A 130 -7.84 13.77 -18.10
CA GLY A 130 -7.92 14.44 -19.40
C GLY A 130 -6.79 15.44 -19.62
N ASN A 131 -6.47 16.26 -18.62
CA ASN A 131 -5.37 17.22 -18.68
C ASN A 131 -3.99 16.51 -18.77
N ALA A 132 -3.77 15.49 -17.93
CA ALA A 132 -2.54 14.71 -17.96
C ALA A 132 -2.34 14.03 -19.32
N LEU A 133 -3.40 13.45 -19.89
CA LEU A 133 -3.37 12.80 -21.20
C LEU A 133 -3.07 13.78 -22.34
N LYS A 134 -3.57 15.02 -22.27
CA LYS A 134 -3.28 16.07 -23.26
C LYS A 134 -1.81 16.49 -23.27
N ALA A 135 -1.08 16.34 -22.17
CA ALA A 135 0.32 16.70 -22.04
C ALA A 135 1.30 15.69 -22.65
N PHE A 136 0.83 14.53 -23.13
CA PHE A 136 1.70 13.51 -23.73
C PHE A 136 2.04 13.80 -25.20
N PRO A 137 3.33 13.85 -25.57
CA PRO A 137 3.77 14.11 -26.94
C PRO A 137 3.36 12.97 -27.89
N GLY A 138 2.83 13.33 -29.07
CA GLY A 138 2.42 12.38 -30.12
C GLY A 138 1.00 11.84 -29.99
N ILE A 139 0.25 12.20 -28.94
CA ILE A 139 -1.10 11.68 -28.69
C ILE A 139 -2.04 12.82 -28.28
N GLY A 140 -2.21 13.80 -29.17
CA GLY A 140 -2.98 15.02 -28.91
C GLY A 140 -4.48 14.80 -28.63
N THR A 141 -5.03 13.63 -28.98
CA THR A 141 -6.46 13.28 -28.81
C THR A 141 -6.61 11.82 -28.39
N LEU A 142 -6.78 11.61 -27.08
CA LEU A 142 -7.04 10.30 -26.50
C LEU A 142 -8.54 10.04 -26.37
N THR A 143 -9.00 8.89 -26.88
CA THR A 143 -10.41 8.50 -26.87
C THR A 143 -10.91 8.25 -25.45
N GLY A 144 -12.22 8.36 -25.23
CA GLY A 144 -12.84 8.16 -23.92
C GLY A 144 -12.41 6.86 -23.22
N GLY A 145 -12.12 5.78 -23.96
CA GLY A 145 -11.65 4.51 -23.41
C GLY A 145 -10.31 4.60 -22.65
N LEU A 146 -9.39 5.47 -23.08
CA LEU A 146 -8.10 5.65 -22.39
C LEU A 146 -8.26 6.44 -21.09
N VAL A 147 -9.10 7.48 -21.12
CA VAL A 147 -9.44 8.26 -19.92
C VAL A 147 -10.03 7.34 -18.84
N HIS A 148 -10.97 6.47 -19.22
CA HIS A 148 -11.56 5.50 -18.29
C HIS A 148 -10.52 4.53 -17.76
N ALA A 149 -9.66 3.97 -18.62
CA ALA A 149 -8.63 3.04 -18.19
C ALA A 149 -7.66 3.64 -17.17
N VAL A 150 -7.25 4.90 -17.38
CA VAL A 150 -6.42 5.63 -16.43
C VAL A 150 -7.13 5.81 -15.09
N ALA A 151 -8.38 6.28 -15.12
CA ALA A 151 -9.19 6.45 -13.91
C ALA A 151 -9.35 5.12 -13.14
N TYR A 152 -9.58 4.00 -13.83
CA TYR A 152 -9.67 2.69 -13.19
C TYR A 152 -8.35 2.25 -12.54
N GLY A 153 -7.22 2.47 -13.20
CA GLY A 153 -5.92 2.22 -12.59
C GLY A 153 -5.74 2.98 -11.28
N MET A 154 -6.06 4.28 -11.28
CA MET A 154 -5.96 5.14 -10.09
C MET A 154 -6.89 4.69 -8.96
N ILE A 155 -8.13 4.34 -9.29
CA ILE A 155 -9.12 3.86 -8.31
C ILE A 155 -8.63 2.55 -7.68
N PHE A 156 -8.20 1.58 -8.49
CA PHE A 156 -7.73 0.29 -7.97
C PHE A 156 -6.47 0.41 -7.12
N GLU A 157 -5.53 1.27 -7.52
CA GLU A 157 -4.34 1.52 -6.72
C GLU A 157 -4.70 2.12 -5.37
N SER A 158 -5.51 3.18 -5.38
CA SER A 158 -5.91 3.89 -4.16
C SER A 158 -6.70 2.97 -3.23
N LEU A 159 -7.59 2.15 -3.79
CA LEU A 159 -8.38 1.17 -3.04
C LEU A 159 -7.48 0.13 -2.38
N GLY A 160 -6.54 -0.43 -3.14
CA GLY A 160 -5.60 -1.43 -2.66
C GLY A 160 -4.67 -0.89 -1.58
N ARG A 161 -4.11 0.31 -1.78
CA ARG A 161 -3.25 0.98 -0.78
C ARG A 161 -4.02 1.28 0.50
N ALA A 162 -5.26 1.79 0.40
CA ALA A 162 -6.09 2.06 1.57
C ALA A 162 -6.40 0.81 2.39
N ALA A 163 -6.72 -0.29 1.70
CA ALA A 163 -6.95 -1.58 2.35
C ALA A 163 -5.67 -2.10 3.01
N ALA A 164 -4.53 -2.08 2.30
CA ALA A 164 -3.24 -2.50 2.84
C ALA A 164 -2.83 -1.69 4.09
N GLN A 165 -2.97 -0.35 4.05
CA GLN A 165 -2.69 0.51 5.20
C GLN A 165 -3.61 0.21 6.39
N THR A 166 -4.90 -0.04 6.14
CA THR A 166 -5.86 -0.38 7.20
C THR A 166 -5.54 -1.73 7.82
N LEU A 167 -5.20 -2.73 7.01
CA LEU A 167 -4.82 -4.07 7.45
C LEU A 167 -3.52 -4.05 8.25
N ALA A 168 -2.51 -3.31 7.77
CA ALA A 168 -1.23 -3.17 8.45
C ALA A 168 -1.34 -2.47 9.81
N SER A 169 -2.15 -1.41 9.89
CA SER A 169 -2.24 -0.58 11.10
C SER A 169 -3.23 -1.10 12.15
N ARG A 170 -4.27 -1.84 11.74
CA ARG A 170 -5.36 -2.24 12.65
C ARG A 170 -5.49 -3.76 12.83
N GLY A 171 -4.87 -4.56 11.97
CA GLY A 171 -5.04 -6.02 11.97
C GLY A 171 -6.45 -6.47 11.56
N GLU A 172 -7.25 -5.57 10.99
CA GLU A 172 -8.62 -5.84 10.55
C GLU A 172 -9.05 -4.87 9.44
N LEU A 173 -9.90 -5.34 8.53
CA LEU A 173 -10.49 -4.48 7.51
C LEU A 173 -11.71 -3.75 8.09
N ARG A 174 -11.52 -2.52 8.57
CA ARG A 174 -12.64 -1.66 9.00
C ARG A 174 -13.18 -0.85 7.81
N PRO A 175 -14.44 -1.07 7.37
CA PRO A 175 -14.95 -0.48 6.13
C PRO A 175 -14.91 1.05 6.06
N TYR A 176 -15.30 1.73 7.15
CA TYR A 176 -15.37 3.19 7.16
C TYR A 176 -13.98 3.85 7.19
N PRO A 177 -13.04 3.47 8.09
CA PRO A 177 -11.66 3.92 8.02
C PRO A 177 -10.99 3.64 6.67
N ALA A 178 -11.17 2.44 6.12
CA ALA A 178 -10.60 2.09 4.82
C ALA A 178 -11.18 2.97 3.69
N ALA A 179 -12.49 3.25 3.70
CA ALA A 179 -13.11 4.13 2.71
C ALA A 179 -12.66 5.59 2.83
N LYS A 180 -12.35 6.05 4.05
CA LYS A 180 -11.78 7.39 4.26
C LYS A 180 -10.34 7.47 3.74
N ALA A 181 -9.50 6.50 4.10
CA ALA A 181 -8.13 6.40 3.60
C ALA A 181 -8.09 6.31 2.06
N PHE A 182 -9.04 5.59 1.47
CA PHE A 182 -9.20 5.52 0.02
C PHE A 182 -9.43 6.90 -0.61
N GLU A 183 -10.34 7.71 -0.06
CA GLU A 183 -10.64 9.06 -0.55
C GLU A 183 -9.41 9.99 -0.41
N GLU A 184 -8.69 9.90 0.71
CA GLU A 184 -7.47 10.67 0.97
C GLU A 184 -6.38 10.30 -0.06
N ILE A 185 -6.04 9.01 -0.18
CA ILE A 185 -5.00 8.52 -1.10
C ILE A 185 -5.35 8.86 -2.56
N LEU A 186 -6.62 8.72 -2.94
CA LEU A 186 -7.05 9.02 -4.31
C LEU A 186 -6.87 10.51 -4.61
N ASN A 187 -7.15 11.40 -3.66
CA ASN A 187 -6.93 12.85 -3.81
C ASN A 187 -5.44 13.22 -3.87
N ASP A 188 -4.62 12.63 -3.01
CA ASP A 188 -3.20 12.98 -2.90
C ASP A 188 -2.39 12.56 -4.14
N ASN A 189 -2.85 11.53 -4.86
CA ASN A 189 -2.13 10.95 -5.99
C ASN A 189 -2.74 11.27 -7.36
N LEU A 190 -3.62 12.27 -7.46
CA LEU A 190 -4.35 12.54 -8.70
C LEU A 190 -3.43 12.81 -9.91
N GLU A 191 -2.45 13.69 -9.78
CA GLU A 191 -1.58 14.09 -10.89
C GLU A 191 -0.53 13.01 -11.22
N ALA A 192 0.25 12.59 -10.22
CA ALA A 192 1.28 11.57 -10.40
C ALA A 192 0.68 10.23 -10.87
N GLY A 193 -0.46 9.84 -10.30
CA GLY A 193 -1.22 8.66 -10.70
C GLY A 193 -1.71 8.76 -12.14
N ALA A 194 -2.31 9.89 -12.54
CA ALA A 194 -2.80 10.10 -13.90
C ALA A 194 -1.69 9.97 -14.94
N VAL A 195 -0.51 10.57 -14.70
CA VAL A 195 0.64 10.46 -15.62
C VAL A 195 1.14 9.02 -15.72
N ARG A 196 1.29 8.32 -14.59
CA ARG A 196 1.81 6.94 -14.59
C ARG A 196 0.84 5.98 -15.29
N PHE A 197 -0.45 6.07 -14.97
CA PHE A 197 -1.45 5.22 -15.59
C PHE A 197 -1.74 5.60 -17.05
N ALA A 198 -1.57 6.86 -17.44
CA ALA A 198 -1.57 7.28 -18.84
C ALA A 198 -0.50 6.53 -19.64
N LYS A 199 0.75 6.53 -19.17
CA LYS A 199 1.85 5.78 -19.82
C LYS A 199 1.53 4.30 -19.94
N LEU A 200 1.00 3.69 -18.88
CA LEU A 200 0.62 2.29 -18.87
C LEU A 200 -0.51 1.99 -19.88
N ALA A 201 -1.58 2.78 -19.86
CA ALA A 201 -2.73 2.60 -20.74
C ALA A 201 -2.35 2.77 -22.22
N LEU A 202 -1.46 3.73 -22.51
CA LEU A 202 -0.90 3.93 -23.83
C LEU A 202 -0.07 2.73 -24.31
N ALA A 203 0.83 2.23 -23.46
CA ALA A 203 1.64 1.06 -23.78
C ALA A 203 0.78 -0.18 -24.05
N GLU A 204 -0.26 -0.40 -23.25
CA GLU A 204 -1.18 -1.53 -23.44
C GLU A 204 -2.07 -1.36 -24.68
N LYS A 205 -2.47 -0.13 -25.04
CA LYS A 205 -3.16 0.14 -26.31
C LYS A 205 -2.28 -0.16 -27.52
N VAL A 206 -1.03 0.33 -27.53
CA VAL A 206 -0.09 0.10 -28.63
C VAL A 206 0.15 -1.39 -28.87
N LYS A 207 0.28 -2.19 -27.80
CA LYS A 207 0.41 -3.65 -27.90
C LYS A 207 -0.82 -4.31 -28.52
N LYS A 208 -2.02 -3.81 -28.22
CA LYS A 208 -3.28 -4.35 -28.76
C LYS A 208 -3.46 -4.02 -30.24
N ASP A 209 -2.93 -2.89 -30.70
CA ASP A 209 -3.01 -2.43 -32.08
C ASP A 209 -1.90 -3.02 -32.99
N GLN A 210 -0.96 -3.80 -32.45
CA GLN A 210 0.03 -4.57 -33.23
C GLN A 210 -0.55 -5.94 -33.66
N PRO A 211 -0.45 -6.32 -34.94
CA PRO A 211 -1.04 -7.56 -35.49
C PRO A 211 -0.36 -8.84 -35.00
#